data_AF-A0A944NS09-F1
#
_entry.id   AF-A0A944NS09-F1
#
_cell.length_a   1.000
_cell.length_b   1.000
_cell.length_c   1.000
_cell.angle_alpha   90.00
_cell.angle_beta   90.00
_cell.angle_gamma   90.00
#
_symmetry.space_group_name_H-M   'P 1'
#
loop_
_entity.id
_entity.type
_entity.pdbx_description
1 polymer ?
#
loop_
_entity_poly.entity_id
_entity_poly.type
_entity_poly.pdbx_seq_one_letter_code
_entity_poly.pdbx_strand_id
1 'polypeptide(L)'
;MATPLANAQERFVDFVINDGAAPIDITKSTSNATAETLLGIYHTGYRLCMLEALGDDYQALKNLLGDDKFETLGRAYIAQTPSKHYSIRWYGRGLAGFLTENSPWQDYPELSELASWEWALGEAADAADEESIDASAFGQIPPEGWSGLTFRFHPSLRRLNLNFSVPPFRQAVQDEVEDIPLPEKQDGPVAWSVWRQGTQVYFRSMAEGEDAVLDAARSGATFGALCESLAETCGDDAAPTAGAFLRSWVEHGWITALEMS
;
A
#
# COMPACT_ATOMS: atom_id res chain seq x y z
N MET A 1 20.31 -0.61 -44.18
CA MET A 1 19.91 -1.93 -43.61
C MET A 1 18.73 -1.67 -42.70
N ALA A 2 17.69 -2.51 -42.75
CA ALA A 2 16.56 -2.35 -41.83
C ALA A 2 17.06 -2.56 -40.39
N THR A 3 16.78 -1.60 -39.50
CA THR A 3 17.03 -1.76 -38.07
C THR A 3 16.22 -2.95 -37.56
N PRO A 4 16.83 -3.93 -36.87
CA PRO A 4 16.08 -5.02 -36.26
C PRO A 4 15.00 -4.46 -35.32
N LEU A 5 13.81 -5.04 -35.33
CA LEU A 5 12.66 -4.56 -34.54
C LEU A 5 13.02 -4.36 -33.06
N ALA A 6 13.78 -5.29 -32.48
CA ALA A 6 14.22 -5.20 -31.09
C ALA A 6 15.02 -3.91 -30.81
N ASN A 7 15.95 -3.52 -31.68
CA ASN A 7 16.74 -2.31 -31.51
C ASN A 7 15.89 -1.03 -31.68
N ALA A 8 14.92 -1.06 -32.58
CA ALA A 8 13.97 0.05 -32.74
C ALA A 8 13.10 0.22 -31.48
N GLN A 9 12.63 -0.88 -30.89
CA GLN A 9 11.85 -0.88 -29.65
C GLN A 9 12.67 -0.40 -28.46
N GLU A 10 13.90 -0.87 -28.29
CA GLU A 10 14.81 -0.43 -27.22
C GLU A 10 15.04 1.08 -27.29
N ARG A 11 15.38 1.61 -28.47
CA ARG A 11 15.61 3.06 -28.65
C ARG A 11 14.36 3.89 -28.40
N PHE A 12 13.19 3.38 -28.77
CA PHE A 12 11.92 4.06 -28.51
C PHE A 12 11.58 4.07 -27.01
N VAL A 13 11.72 2.93 -26.33
CA VAL A 13 11.49 2.82 -24.88
C VAL A 13 12.46 3.72 -24.11
N ASP A 14 13.74 3.70 -24.48
CA ASP A 14 14.76 4.53 -23.85
C ASP A 14 14.47 6.03 -24.01
N PHE A 15 14.05 6.47 -25.20
CA PHE A 15 13.60 7.85 -25.42
C PHE A 15 12.37 8.20 -24.56
N VAL A 16 11.33 7.37 -24.58
CA VAL A 16 10.06 7.68 -23.88
C VAL A 16 10.25 7.68 -22.36
N ILE A 17 10.97 6.70 -21.81
CA ILE A 17 11.06 6.45 -20.36
C ILE A 17 12.28 7.12 -19.73
N ASN A 18 13.46 7.01 -20.35
CA ASN A 18 14.73 7.41 -19.75
C ASN A 18 15.32 8.71 -20.32
N ASP A 19 14.54 9.46 -21.11
CA ASP A 19 15.01 10.69 -21.79
C ASP A 19 16.21 10.43 -22.74
N GLY A 20 16.26 9.23 -23.33
CA GLY A 20 17.26 8.85 -24.35
C GLY A 20 17.15 9.64 -25.66
N ALA A 21 18.01 9.35 -26.63
CA ALA A 21 18.00 10.05 -27.91
C ALA A 21 16.77 9.69 -28.77
N ALA A 22 16.05 10.70 -29.26
CA ALA A 22 14.87 10.52 -30.10
C ALA A 22 15.18 9.70 -31.36
N PRO A 23 14.46 8.58 -31.62
CA PRO A 23 14.72 7.69 -32.75
C PRO A 23 14.11 8.20 -34.07
N ILE A 24 14.47 9.42 -34.47
CA ILE A 24 13.91 10.13 -35.64
C ILE A 24 14.20 9.38 -36.94
N ASP A 25 15.40 8.83 -37.09
CA ASP A 25 15.88 8.09 -38.27
C ASP A 25 15.07 6.83 -38.59
N ILE A 26 14.39 6.26 -37.59
CA ILE A 26 13.56 5.06 -37.71
C ILE A 26 12.06 5.34 -37.53
N THR A 27 11.68 6.61 -37.36
CA THR A 27 10.28 7.02 -37.18
C THR A 27 9.78 7.69 -38.46
N LYS A 28 8.65 7.21 -39.00
CA LYS A 28 8.08 7.74 -40.24
C LYS A 28 7.12 8.89 -39.94
N SER A 29 7.41 10.08 -40.47
CA SER A 29 6.48 11.21 -40.48
C SER A 29 5.18 10.87 -41.22
N THR A 30 4.09 11.53 -40.82
CA THR A 30 2.79 11.44 -41.50
C THR A 30 2.52 12.70 -42.32
N SER A 31 1.39 12.75 -43.02
CA SER A 31 0.94 13.99 -43.69
C SER A 31 0.65 15.13 -42.70
N ASN A 32 0.37 14.80 -41.43
CA ASN A 32 -0.16 15.75 -40.44
C ASN A 32 0.84 16.08 -39.31
N ALA A 33 1.95 15.34 -39.19
CA ALA A 33 2.93 15.53 -38.12
C ALA A 33 4.30 14.94 -38.50
N THR A 34 5.37 15.59 -38.03
CA THR A 34 6.74 15.08 -38.20
C THR A 34 7.04 13.96 -37.21
N ALA A 35 8.09 13.19 -37.47
CA ALA A 35 8.59 12.17 -36.55
C ALA A 35 8.88 12.73 -35.15
N GLU A 36 9.47 13.92 -35.06
CA GLU A 36 9.75 14.62 -33.80
C GLU A 36 8.47 14.95 -33.04
N THR A 37 7.44 15.45 -33.71
CA THR A 37 6.14 15.73 -33.09
C THR A 37 5.50 14.45 -32.55
N LEU A 38 5.50 13.37 -33.35
CA LEU A 38 4.92 12.09 -32.95
C LEU A 38 5.65 11.49 -31.75
N LEU A 39 6.99 11.51 -31.76
CA LEU A 39 7.81 11.07 -30.64
C LEU A 39 7.54 11.92 -29.39
N GLY A 40 7.45 13.25 -29.53
CA GLY A 40 7.13 14.16 -28.43
C GLY A 40 5.77 13.86 -27.77
N ILE A 41 4.77 13.43 -28.55
CA ILE A 41 3.46 13.00 -28.02
C ILE A 41 3.62 11.79 -27.12
N TYR A 42 4.35 10.75 -27.53
CA TYR A 42 4.56 9.56 -26.69
C TYR A 42 5.39 9.85 -25.44
N HIS A 43 6.45 10.64 -25.59
CA HIS A 43 7.31 11.08 -24.49
C HIS A 43 6.53 11.83 -23.41
N THR A 44 5.67 12.77 -23.82
CA THR A 44 4.82 13.54 -22.92
C THR A 44 3.68 12.68 -22.36
N GLY A 45 3.03 11.90 -23.22
CA GLY A 45 1.89 11.06 -22.87
C GLY A 45 2.23 10.02 -21.79
N TYR A 46 3.40 9.39 -21.86
CA TYR A 46 3.87 8.49 -20.80
C TYR A 46 3.88 9.17 -19.43
N ARG A 47 4.47 10.37 -19.33
CA ARG A 47 4.56 11.12 -18.07
C ARG A 47 3.19 11.56 -17.56
N LEU A 48 2.30 11.97 -18.47
CA LEU A 48 0.92 12.33 -18.12
C LEU A 48 0.16 11.12 -17.56
N CYS A 49 0.21 9.96 -18.22
CA CYS A 49 -0.45 8.76 -17.71
C CYS A 49 0.08 8.33 -16.34
N MET A 50 1.40 8.43 -16.11
CA MET A 50 1.97 8.12 -14.79
C MET A 50 1.48 9.11 -13.72
N LEU A 51 1.39 10.40 -14.05
CA LEU A 51 0.91 11.42 -13.13
C LEU A 51 -0.59 11.25 -12.83
N GLU A 52 -1.39 10.89 -13.83
CA GLU A 52 -2.82 10.55 -13.68
C GLU A 52 -2.98 9.36 -12.73
N ALA A 53 -2.24 8.27 -12.95
CA ALA A 53 -2.30 7.10 -12.08
C ALA A 53 -1.91 7.41 -10.63
N LEU A 54 -0.87 8.22 -10.41
CA LEU A 54 -0.54 8.70 -9.07
C LEU A 54 -1.71 9.52 -8.47
N GLY A 55 -2.35 10.37 -9.27
CA GLY A 55 -3.49 11.17 -8.81
C GLY A 55 -4.71 10.32 -8.43
N ASP A 56 -4.92 9.21 -9.14
CA ASP A 56 -6.00 8.26 -8.87
C ASP A 56 -5.73 7.44 -7.59
N ASP A 57 -4.48 7.01 -7.39
CA ASP A 57 -4.06 6.21 -6.24
C ASP A 57 -3.89 7.04 -4.95
N TYR A 58 -3.55 8.33 -5.06
CA TYR A 58 -3.15 9.20 -3.94
C TYR A 58 -4.00 10.48 -3.85
N GLN A 59 -5.32 10.32 -3.80
CA GLN A 59 -6.28 11.42 -3.84
C GLN A 59 -6.19 12.33 -2.62
N ALA A 60 -6.03 11.76 -1.42
CA ALA A 60 -5.88 12.53 -0.19
C ALA A 60 -4.53 13.25 -0.15
N LEU A 61 -3.44 12.61 -0.59
CA LEU A 61 -2.15 13.28 -0.71
C LEU A 61 -2.21 14.46 -1.70
N LYS A 62 -2.87 14.27 -2.85
CA LYS A 62 -3.11 15.33 -3.83
C LYS A 62 -3.94 16.46 -3.24
N ASN A 63 -4.99 16.15 -2.48
CA ASN A 63 -5.80 17.13 -1.78
C ASN A 63 -4.97 17.95 -0.78
N LEU A 64 -4.15 17.28 0.03
CA LEU A 64 -3.30 17.92 1.04
C LEU A 64 -2.24 18.86 0.43
N LEU A 65 -1.61 18.44 -0.68
CA LEU A 65 -0.58 19.22 -1.36
C LEU A 65 -1.14 20.35 -2.23
N GLY A 66 -2.33 20.13 -2.80
CA GLY A 66 -2.85 20.91 -3.92
C GLY A 66 -2.21 20.50 -5.26
N ASP A 67 -2.91 20.82 -6.36
CA ASP A 67 -2.57 20.34 -7.70
C ASP A 67 -1.14 20.68 -8.15
N ASP A 68 -0.69 21.93 -7.98
CA ASP A 68 0.62 22.38 -8.45
C ASP A 68 1.78 21.65 -7.76
N LYS A 69 1.68 21.45 -6.43
CA LYS A 69 2.71 20.75 -5.65
C LYS A 69 2.66 19.26 -5.90
N PHE A 70 1.47 18.68 -6.05
CA PHE A 70 1.31 17.27 -6.41
C PHE A 70 1.90 16.98 -7.80
N GLU A 71 1.67 17.85 -8.79
CA GLU A 71 2.30 17.73 -10.11
C GLU A 71 3.82 17.81 -10.02
N THR A 72 4.35 18.75 -9.23
CA THR A 72 5.80 18.87 -8.99
C THR A 72 6.37 17.60 -8.36
N LEU A 73 5.72 17.07 -7.32
CA LEU A 73 6.08 15.80 -6.67
C LEU A 73 6.05 14.64 -7.68
N GLY A 74 4.95 14.47 -8.41
CA GLY A 74 4.77 13.38 -9.35
C GLY A 74 5.81 13.40 -10.47
N ARG A 75 6.11 14.57 -11.04
CA ARG A 75 7.18 14.71 -12.05
C ARG A 75 8.55 14.32 -11.51
N ALA A 76 8.88 14.73 -10.29
CA ALA A 76 10.13 14.37 -9.63
C ALA A 76 10.21 12.85 -9.35
N TYR A 77 9.11 12.25 -8.88
CA TYR A 77 9.01 10.81 -8.67
C TYR A 77 9.18 10.03 -9.97
N ILE A 78 8.52 10.45 -11.04
CA ILE A 78 8.59 9.80 -12.36
C ILE A 78 10.01 9.82 -12.94
N ALA A 79 10.71 10.95 -12.80
CA ALA A 79 12.08 11.07 -13.28
C ALA A 79 13.07 10.14 -12.55
N GLN A 80 12.84 9.88 -11.26
CA GLN A 80 13.75 9.06 -10.44
C GLN A 80 13.33 7.58 -10.36
N THR A 81 12.06 7.28 -10.64
CA THR A 81 11.47 5.94 -10.55
C THR A 81 10.81 5.54 -11.87
N PRO A 82 11.56 5.43 -12.99
CA PRO A 82 10.99 5.04 -14.27
C PRO A 82 10.32 3.67 -14.16
N SER A 83 9.14 3.52 -14.78
CA SER A 83 8.38 2.28 -14.70
C SER A 83 9.17 1.15 -15.34
N LYS A 84 9.37 0.06 -14.58
CA LYS A 84 10.01 -1.17 -15.05
C LYS A 84 9.00 -2.27 -15.36
N HIS A 85 7.71 -1.99 -15.17
CA HIS A 85 6.63 -2.96 -15.30
C HIS A 85 5.59 -2.48 -16.32
N TYR A 86 5.02 -3.44 -17.04
CA TYR A 86 3.92 -3.18 -17.98
C TYR A 86 2.65 -2.66 -17.26
N SER A 87 2.47 -3.04 -15.99
CA SER A 87 1.27 -2.69 -15.22
C SER A 87 1.45 -1.37 -14.49
N ILE A 88 0.68 -0.37 -14.89
CA ILE A 88 0.62 0.95 -14.23
C ILE A 88 0.09 0.87 -12.79
N ARG A 89 -0.73 -0.16 -12.49
CA ARG A 89 -1.31 -0.42 -11.16
C ARG A 89 -0.31 -0.39 -10.01
N TRP A 90 0.94 -0.81 -10.26
CA TRP A 90 1.95 -0.93 -9.23
C TRP A 90 2.91 0.26 -9.16
N TYR A 91 2.66 1.28 -9.99
CA TYR A 91 3.60 2.36 -10.20
C TYR A 91 3.80 3.22 -8.95
N GLY A 92 2.71 3.49 -8.21
CA GLY A 92 2.74 4.30 -6.99
C GLY A 92 3.56 3.72 -5.84
N ARG A 93 3.81 2.40 -5.81
CA ARG A 93 4.32 1.66 -4.65
C ARG A 93 5.51 2.30 -3.93
N GLY A 94 6.42 2.94 -4.67
CA GLY A 94 7.62 3.56 -4.10
C GLY A 94 7.44 4.99 -3.59
N LEU A 95 6.26 5.60 -3.73
CA LEU A 95 6.05 7.03 -3.45
C LEU A 95 6.31 7.38 -1.98
N ALA A 96 5.84 6.55 -1.04
CA ALA A 96 6.09 6.77 0.39
C ALA A 96 7.60 6.78 0.73
N GLY A 97 8.36 5.83 0.17
CA GLY A 97 9.82 5.79 0.30
C GLY A 97 10.48 7.02 -0.32
N PHE A 98 10.04 7.39 -1.53
CA PHE A 98 10.51 8.59 -2.21
C PHE A 98 10.32 9.86 -1.36
N LEU A 99 9.13 10.04 -0.78
CA LEU A 99 8.81 11.18 0.08
C LEU A 99 9.70 11.22 1.33
N THR A 100 10.10 10.06 1.85
CA THR A 100 10.99 9.94 3.02
C THR A 100 12.45 10.30 2.69
N GLU A 101 12.88 10.05 1.45
CA GLU A 101 14.29 10.14 1.04
C GLU A 101 14.64 11.41 0.25
N ASN A 102 13.64 12.16 -0.23
CA ASN A 102 13.85 13.28 -1.16
C ASN A 102 13.41 14.63 -0.59
N SER A 103 14.30 15.62 -0.66
CA SER A 103 13.98 17.02 -0.38
C SER A 103 13.07 17.64 -1.48
N PRO A 104 12.14 18.55 -1.12
CA PRO A 104 11.84 19.05 0.22
C PRO A 104 10.85 18.17 1.01
N TRP A 105 10.40 17.04 0.45
CA TRP A 105 9.30 16.24 0.98
C TRP A 105 9.63 15.53 2.29
N GLN A 106 10.89 15.14 2.48
CA GLN A 106 11.38 14.48 3.70
C GLN A 106 11.15 15.31 4.98
N ASP A 107 10.98 16.63 4.86
CA ASP A 107 10.73 17.53 5.98
C ASP A 107 9.25 17.49 6.44
N TYR A 108 8.39 16.77 5.73
CA TYR A 108 6.95 16.62 5.94
C TYR A 108 6.55 15.13 6.03
N PRO A 109 6.91 14.44 7.14
CA PRO A 109 6.69 13.00 7.30
C PRO A 109 5.22 12.57 7.25
N GLU A 110 4.26 13.47 7.49
CA GLU A 110 2.84 13.22 7.30
C GLU A 110 2.49 12.85 5.85
N LEU A 111 3.26 13.35 4.86
CA LEU A 111 3.05 13.04 3.45
C LEU A 111 3.40 11.58 3.14
N SER A 112 4.53 11.08 3.67
CA SER A 112 4.94 9.69 3.45
C SER A 112 4.06 8.70 4.20
N GLU A 113 3.59 9.06 5.39
CA GLU A 113 2.60 8.27 6.13
C GLU A 113 1.24 8.22 5.39
N LEU A 114 0.77 9.35 4.85
CA LEU A 114 -0.45 9.40 4.06
C LEU A 114 -0.33 8.57 2.77
N ALA A 115 0.79 8.66 2.06
CA ALA A 115 1.07 7.82 0.90
C ALA A 115 1.10 6.32 1.28
N SER A 116 1.69 5.96 2.42
CA SER A 116 1.71 4.57 2.90
C SER A 116 0.30 4.07 3.21
N TRP A 117 -0.54 4.94 3.79
CA TRP A 117 -1.93 4.66 4.11
C TRP A 117 -2.78 4.42 2.87
N GLU A 118 -2.76 5.34 1.89
CA GLU A 118 -3.51 5.20 0.64
C GLU A 118 -3.06 3.96 -0.14
N TRP A 119 -1.75 3.70 -0.17
CA TRP A 119 -1.23 2.49 -0.79
C TRP A 119 -1.73 1.21 -0.11
N ALA A 120 -1.77 1.17 1.22
CA ALA A 120 -2.27 0.00 1.96
C ALA A 120 -3.76 -0.27 1.71
N LEU A 121 -4.57 0.77 1.53
CA LEU A 121 -5.98 0.64 1.14
C LEU A 121 -6.11 0.03 -0.25
N GLY A 122 -5.32 0.50 -1.22
CA GLY A 122 -5.25 -0.07 -2.57
C GLY A 122 -4.81 -1.54 -2.53
N GLU A 123 -3.73 -1.86 -1.82
CA GLU A 123 -3.25 -3.23 -1.68
C GLU A 123 -4.26 -4.18 -1.02
N ALA A 124 -5.04 -3.70 -0.05
CA ALA A 124 -6.11 -4.48 0.55
C ALA A 124 -7.26 -4.73 -0.43
N ALA A 125 -7.66 -3.71 -1.20
CA ALA A 125 -8.67 -3.83 -2.26
C ALA A 125 -8.25 -4.86 -3.32
N ASP A 126 -6.96 -4.82 -3.67
CA ASP A 126 -6.36 -5.54 -4.79
C ASP A 126 -5.84 -6.94 -4.45
N ALA A 127 -5.83 -7.31 -3.18
CA ALA A 127 -5.33 -8.59 -2.71
C ALA A 127 -6.11 -9.76 -3.32
N ALA A 128 -5.43 -10.91 -3.48
CA ALA A 128 -6.05 -12.14 -3.97
C ALA A 128 -7.26 -12.53 -3.09
N ASP A 129 -8.29 -13.08 -3.72
CA ASP A 129 -9.43 -13.63 -2.99
C ASP A 129 -9.03 -14.90 -2.24
N GLU A 130 -9.34 -14.97 -0.96
CA GLU A 130 -9.18 -16.18 -0.16
C GLU A 130 -10.34 -16.32 0.83
N GLU A 131 -10.81 -17.56 1.05
CA GLU A 131 -11.91 -17.81 1.97
C GLU A 131 -11.40 -17.79 3.41
N SER A 132 -12.10 -17.03 4.26
CA SER A 132 -11.81 -16.96 5.68
C SER A 132 -12.47 -18.11 6.43
N ILE A 133 -11.82 -18.60 7.48
CA ILE A 133 -12.46 -19.55 8.39
C ILE A 133 -13.49 -18.84 9.27
N ASP A 134 -14.48 -19.60 9.73
CA ASP A 134 -15.41 -19.13 10.75
C ASP A 134 -15.05 -19.65 12.15
N ALA A 135 -15.81 -19.23 13.16
CA ALA A 135 -15.61 -19.68 14.55
C ALA A 135 -15.78 -21.19 14.74
N SER A 136 -16.48 -21.89 13.84
CA SER A 136 -16.68 -23.33 13.95
C SER A 136 -15.39 -24.12 13.73
N ALA A 137 -14.43 -23.57 12.99
CA ALA A 137 -13.11 -24.17 12.79
C ALA A 137 -12.35 -24.38 14.11
N PHE A 138 -12.55 -23.50 15.09
CA PHE A 138 -11.91 -23.60 16.41
C PHE A 138 -12.61 -24.61 17.34
N GLY A 139 -13.90 -24.87 17.12
CA GLY A 139 -14.66 -25.81 17.94
C GLY A 139 -14.19 -27.27 17.81
N GLN A 140 -13.40 -27.57 16.79
CA GLN A 140 -12.82 -28.90 16.56
C GLN A 140 -11.46 -29.10 17.23
N ILE A 141 -10.88 -28.04 17.82
CA ILE A 141 -9.54 -28.08 18.40
C ILE A 141 -9.63 -28.57 19.86
N PRO A 142 -8.98 -29.70 20.20
CA PRO A 142 -8.94 -30.17 21.58
C PRO A 142 -8.15 -29.17 22.46
N PRO A 143 -8.49 -29.04 23.76
CA PRO A 143 -7.81 -28.11 24.68
C PRO A 143 -6.28 -28.20 24.63
N GLU A 144 -5.73 -29.41 24.46
CA GLU A 144 -4.29 -29.68 24.43
C GLU A 144 -3.60 -29.19 23.15
N GLY A 145 -4.37 -28.99 22.07
CA GLY A 145 -3.84 -28.53 20.77
C GLY A 145 -3.74 -27.01 20.64
N TRP A 146 -4.38 -26.25 21.54
CA TRP A 146 -4.42 -24.79 21.44
C TRP A 146 -3.05 -24.14 21.53
N SER A 147 -2.15 -24.64 22.36
CA SER A 147 -0.83 -24.04 22.54
C SER A 147 0.07 -24.13 21.29
N GLY A 148 -0.17 -25.11 20.42
CA GLY A 148 0.59 -25.35 19.19
C GLY A 148 -0.03 -24.74 17.92
N LEU A 149 -1.17 -24.04 18.06
CA LEU A 149 -1.92 -23.49 16.94
C LEU A 149 -1.15 -22.33 16.27
N THR A 150 -0.99 -22.38 14.96
CA THR A 150 -0.49 -21.28 14.13
C THR A 150 -1.55 -20.83 13.13
N PHE A 151 -1.37 -19.63 12.57
CA PHE A 151 -2.41 -18.94 11.79
C PHE A 151 -1.89 -18.53 10.42
N ARG A 152 -2.73 -18.73 9.40
CA ARG A 152 -2.55 -18.13 8.09
C ARG A 152 -3.53 -16.97 7.93
N PHE A 153 -3.02 -15.80 7.56
CA PHE A 153 -3.81 -14.59 7.45
C PHE A 153 -4.20 -14.28 6.01
N HIS A 154 -5.37 -13.65 5.85
CA HIS A 154 -5.89 -13.24 4.56
C HIS A 154 -4.92 -12.26 3.88
N PRO A 155 -4.65 -12.41 2.57
CA PRO A 155 -3.66 -11.61 1.84
C PRO A 155 -4.03 -10.13 1.74
N SER A 156 -5.27 -9.72 2.07
CA SER A 156 -5.65 -8.30 2.16
C SER A 156 -5.19 -7.62 3.45
N LEU A 157 -4.83 -8.37 4.49
CA LEU A 157 -4.53 -7.79 5.79
C LEU A 157 -3.20 -7.01 5.73
N ARG A 158 -3.29 -5.70 5.91
CA ARG A 158 -2.16 -4.77 6.06
C ARG A 158 -2.16 -4.22 7.47
N ARG A 159 -0.95 -3.98 7.98
CA ARG A 159 -0.70 -3.38 9.29
C ARG A 159 0.25 -2.21 9.10
N LEU A 160 -0.06 -1.06 9.68
CA LEU A 160 0.78 0.13 9.66
C LEU A 160 0.87 0.73 11.05
N ASN A 161 2.00 1.32 11.40
CA ASN A 161 2.15 2.18 12.57
C ASN A 161 2.32 3.61 12.08
N LEU A 162 1.44 4.51 12.52
CA LEU A 162 1.35 5.88 12.02
C LEU A 162 1.54 6.85 13.17
N ASN A 163 2.43 7.82 13.02
CA ASN A 163 2.66 8.90 13.97
C ASN A 163 1.75 10.10 13.70
N PHE A 164 1.07 10.14 12.56
CA PHE A 164 0.16 11.22 12.18
C PHE A 164 -1.26 10.72 12.01
N SER A 165 -2.24 11.59 12.25
CA SER A 165 -3.67 11.32 12.06
C SER A 165 -4.09 11.31 10.57
N VAL A 166 -3.33 10.60 9.73
CA VAL A 166 -3.62 10.47 8.29
C VAL A 166 -4.89 9.66 7.97
N PRO A 167 -5.30 8.63 8.75
CA PRO A 167 -6.54 7.91 8.47
C PRO A 167 -7.81 8.78 8.53
N PRO A 168 -8.06 9.58 9.59
CA PRO A 168 -9.23 10.46 9.61
C PRO A 168 -9.18 11.57 8.56
N PHE A 169 -7.99 12.13 8.25
CA PHE A 169 -7.84 13.08 7.13
C PHE A 169 -8.28 12.45 5.80
N ARG A 170 -7.72 11.27 5.47
CA ARG A 170 -8.05 10.56 4.22
C ARG A 170 -9.54 10.21 4.16
N GLN A 171 -10.15 9.81 5.27
CA GLN A 171 -11.58 9.51 5.32
C GLN A 171 -12.42 10.75 5.07
N ALA A 172 -12.08 11.89 5.69
CA ALA A 172 -12.77 13.16 5.47
C ALA A 172 -12.67 13.66 4.02
N VAL A 173 -11.51 13.44 3.36
CA VAL A 173 -11.36 13.70 1.91
C VAL A 173 -12.29 12.81 1.09
N GLN A 174 -12.34 11.50 1.39
CA GLN A 174 -13.22 10.56 0.67
C GLN A 174 -14.70 10.90 0.86
N ASP A 175 -15.08 11.34 2.05
CA ASP A 175 -16.47 11.69 2.39
C ASP A 175 -16.86 13.12 1.96
N GLU A 176 -15.96 13.84 1.27
CA GLU A 176 -16.16 15.22 0.80
C GLU A 176 -16.61 16.19 1.92
N VAL A 177 -16.01 16.03 3.12
CA VAL A 177 -16.30 16.88 4.28
C VAL A 177 -15.80 18.31 4.02
N GLU A 178 -16.58 19.33 4.40
CA GLU A 178 -16.23 20.73 4.17
C GLU A 178 -15.03 21.20 5.01
N ASP A 179 -14.95 20.80 6.27
CA ASP A 179 -13.86 21.12 7.20
C ASP A 179 -13.00 19.87 7.44
N ILE A 180 -11.99 19.69 6.58
CA ILE A 180 -11.10 18.52 6.62
C ILE A 180 -9.98 18.78 7.65
N PRO A 181 -9.88 17.99 8.73
CA PRO A 181 -8.84 18.18 9.74
C PRO A 181 -7.47 17.79 9.16
N LEU A 182 -6.51 18.72 9.16
CA LEU A 182 -5.15 18.41 8.71
C LEU A 182 -4.52 17.28 9.53
N PRO A 183 -3.65 16.43 8.93
CA PRO A 183 -2.92 15.43 9.69
C PRO A 183 -2.05 16.08 10.77
N GLU A 184 -2.24 15.66 12.02
CA GLU A 184 -1.49 16.15 13.17
C GLU A 184 -0.63 15.04 13.75
N LYS A 185 0.52 15.41 14.31
CA LYS A 185 1.41 14.49 15.01
C LYS A 185 0.75 14.02 16.31
N GLN A 186 0.75 12.71 16.50
CA GLN A 186 0.21 12.03 17.67
C GLN A 186 1.28 11.86 18.76
N ASP A 187 0.84 11.63 20.00
CA ASP A 187 1.73 11.44 21.17
C ASP A 187 2.63 10.20 21.04
N GLY A 188 2.21 9.24 20.22
CA GLY A 188 2.98 8.04 19.87
C GLY A 188 2.42 7.39 18.61
N PRO A 189 3.13 6.38 18.07
CA PRO A 189 2.64 5.64 16.91
C PRO A 189 1.34 4.90 17.26
N VAL A 190 0.33 5.06 16.42
CA VAL A 190 -0.92 4.30 16.51
C VAL A 190 -0.88 3.18 15.47
N ALA A 191 -1.09 1.96 15.92
CA ALA A 191 -1.20 0.81 15.04
C ALA A 191 -2.57 0.76 14.37
N TRP A 192 -2.59 0.50 13.07
CA TRP A 192 -3.77 0.36 12.24
C TRP A 192 -3.75 -0.95 11.48
N SER A 193 -4.94 -1.52 11.33
CA SER A 193 -5.22 -2.65 10.47
C SER A 193 -6.09 -2.20 9.30
N VAL A 194 -5.78 -2.69 8.10
CA VAL A 194 -6.56 -2.47 6.87
C VAL A 194 -6.80 -3.83 6.24
N TRP A 195 -8.03 -4.13 5.84
CA TRP A 195 -8.39 -5.41 5.21
C TRP A 195 -9.56 -5.24 4.27
N ARG A 196 -9.82 -6.25 3.45
CA ARG A 196 -10.99 -6.32 2.58
C ARG A 196 -11.94 -7.40 3.08
N GLN A 197 -13.23 -7.08 3.13
CA GLN A 197 -14.29 -8.06 3.32
C GLN A 197 -15.28 -7.93 2.15
N GLY A 198 -15.39 -8.99 1.35
CA GLY A 198 -16.07 -8.92 0.05
C GLY A 198 -15.33 -7.95 -0.89
N THR A 199 -16.01 -6.88 -1.33
CA THR A 199 -15.44 -5.84 -2.19
C THR A 199 -15.15 -4.53 -1.46
N GLN A 200 -15.36 -4.48 -0.14
CA GLN A 200 -15.19 -3.27 0.66
C GLN A 200 -13.92 -3.36 1.50
N VAL A 201 -13.16 -2.26 1.51
CA VAL A 201 -11.98 -2.11 2.36
C VAL A 201 -12.43 -1.49 3.68
N TYR A 202 -12.00 -2.11 4.76
CA TYR A 202 -12.23 -1.68 6.13
C TYR A 202 -10.89 -1.39 6.80
N PHE A 203 -10.93 -0.57 7.84
CA PHE A 203 -9.79 -0.31 8.66
C PHE A 203 -10.21 0.01 10.09
N ARG A 204 -9.30 -0.23 11.05
CA ARG A 204 -9.46 0.20 12.44
C ARG A 204 -8.11 0.38 13.11
N SER A 205 -8.06 1.23 14.14
CA SER A 205 -6.95 1.22 15.07
C SER A 205 -6.92 -0.10 15.84
N MET A 206 -5.72 -0.52 16.19
CA MET A 206 -5.47 -1.76 16.91
C MET A 206 -5.44 -1.49 18.42
N ALA A 207 -5.84 -2.49 19.20
CA ALA A 207 -5.72 -2.41 20.65
C ALA A 207 -4.24 -2.47 21.08
N GLU A 208 -3.96 -2.03 22.30
CA GLU A 208 -2.61 -2.07 22.85
C GLU A 208 -2.04 -3.51 22.82
N GLY A 209 -0.83 -3.68 22.27
CA GLY A 209 -0.17 -4.98 22.13
C GLY A 209 -0.69 -5.87 21.00
N GLU A 210 -1.82 -5.54 20.37
CA GLU A 210 -2.41 -6.35 19.29
C GLU A 210 -1.50 -6.40 18.05
N ASP A 211 -0.81 -5.30 17.74
CA ASP A 211 0.11 -5.20 16.60
C ASP A 211 1.31 -6.14 16.73
N ALA A 212 1.92 -6.19 17.91
CA ALA A 212 3.01 -7.09 18.22
C ALA A 212 2.56 -8.56 18.18
N VAL A 213 1.38 -8.86 18.72
CA VAL A 213 0.80 -10.21 18.70
C VAL A 213 0.46 -10.66 17.27
N LEU A 214 -0.10 -9.76 16.45
CA LEU A 214 -0.38 -10.03 15.04
C LEU A 214 0.92 -10.29 14.25
N ASP A 215 1.96 -9.50 14.47
CA ASP A 215 3.25 -9.67 13.80
C ASP A 215 3.94 -10.99 14.19
N ALA A 216 3.88 -11.35 15.47
CA ALA A 216 4.37 -12.65 15.95
C ALA A 216 3.59 -13.80 15.31
N ALA A 217 2.25 -13.70 15.27
CA ALA A 217 1.40 -14.71 14.65
C ALA A 217 1.69 -14.88 13.15
N ARG A 218 1.86 -13.77 12.42
CA ARG A 218 2.26 -13.78 10.99
C ARG A 218 3.65 -14.38 10.75
N SER A 219 4.52 -14.31 11.76
CA SER A 219 5.86 -14.91 11.74
C SER A 219 5.85 -16.40 12.11
N GLY A 220 4.68 -17.00 12.35
CA GLY A 220 4.52 -18.41 12.67
C GLY A 220 4.60 -18.73 14.17
N ALA A 221 4.53 -17.74 15.05
CA ALA A 221 4.44 -18.00 16.50
C ALA A 221 3.15 -18.77 16.82
N THR A 222 3.26 -19.74 17.72
CA THR A 222 2.10 -20.51 18.17
C THR A 222 1.25 -19.69 19.14
N PHE A 223 -0.03 -20.00 19.27
CA PHE A 223 -0.92 -19.31 20.20
C PHE A 223 -0.42 -19.36 21.66
N GLY A 224 0.25 -20.44 22.07
CA GLY A 224 0.91 -20.51 23.37
C GLY A 224 2.00 -19.44 23.53
N ALA A 225 2.85 -19.26 22.52
CA ALA A 225 3.89 -18.21 22.52
C ALA A 225 3.29 -16.79 22.48
N LEU A 226 2.16 -16.60 21.79
CA LEU A 226 1.43 -15.33 21.80
C LEU A 226 0.94 -14.98 23.22
N CYS A 227 0.33 -15.94 23.92
CA CYS A 227 -0.07 -15.78 25.32
C CYS A 227 1.13 -15.47 26.23
N GLU A 228 2.27 -16.14 26.02
CA GLU A 228 3.50 -15.88 26.79
C GLU A 228 4.03 -14.45 26.54
N SER A 229 4.01 -13.98 25.30
CA SER A 229 4.45 -12.60 24.98
C SER A 229 3.59 -11.53 25.66
N LEU A 230 2.29 -11.79 25.81
CA LEU A 230 1.38 -10.91 26.53
C LEU A 230 1.50 -11.01 28.05
N ALA A 231 2.09 -12.09 28.59
CA ALA A 231 2.20 -12.27 30.03
C ALA A 231 3.05 -11.18 30.70
N GLU A 232 4.03 -10.62 29.99
CA GLU A 232 4.87 -9.53 30.50
C GLU A 232 4.10 -8.23 30.73
N THR A 233 3.07 -7.97 29.91
CA THR A 233 2.29 -6.71 29.92
C THR A 233 0.95 -6.88 30.64
N CYS A 234 0.28 -8.02 30.43
CA CYS A 234 -1.09 -8.29 30.89
C CYS A 234 -1.16 -9.23 32.10
N GLY A 235 -0.05 -9.89 32.50
CA GLY A 235 -0.05 -10.84 33.61
C GLY A 235 -1.11 -11.95 33.44
N ASP A 236 -1.98 -12.10 34.44
CA ASP A 236 -3.05 -13.11 34.44
C ASP A 236 -4.09 -12.92 33.31
N ASP A 237 -4.17 -11.72 32.72
CA ASP A 237 -5.10 -11.40 31.62
C ASP A 237 -4.54 -11.72 30.24
N ALA A 238 -3.32 -12.27 30.13
CA ALA A 238 -2.67 -12.54 28.84
C ALA A 238 -3.46 -13.51 27.94
N ALA A 239 -3.88 -14.65 28.46
CA ALA A 239 -4.66 -15.62 27.69
C ALA A 239 -6.08 -15.12 27.32
N PRO A 240 -6.85 -14.48 28.23
CA PRO A 240 -8.08 -13.79 27.88
C PRO A 240 -7.89 -12.73 26.78
N THR A 241 -6.82 -11.94 26.85
CA THR A 241 -6.50 -10.89 25.87
C THR A 241 -6.17 -11.49 24.50
N ALA A 242 -5.31 -12.50 24.44
CA ALA A 242 -5.00 -13.24 23.21
C ALA A 242 -6.26 -13.85 22.58
N GLY A 243 -7.15 -14.42 23.41
CA GLY A 243 -8.44 -14.96 22.96
C GLY A 243 -9.39 -13.89 22.43
N ALA A 244 -9.36 -12.67 22.98
CA ALA A 244 -10.14 -11.54 22.49
C ALA A 244 -9.64 -11.06 21.12
N PHE A 245 -8.32 -10.95 20.93
CA PHE A 245 -7.72 -10.63 19.63
C PHE A 245 -8.08 -11.67 18.59
N LEU A 246 -7.90 -12.95 18.91
CA LEU A 246 -8.23 -14.05 18.00
C LEU A 246 -9.70 -14.03 17.57
N ARG A 247 -10.62 -13.79 18.52
CA ARG A 247 -12.05 -13.65 18.21
C ARG A 247 -12.31 -12.50 17.23
N SER A 248 -11.72 -11.34 17.49
CA SER A 248 -11.80 -10.17 16.60
C SER A 248 -11.27 -10.50 15.21
N TRP A 249 -10.13 -11.20 15.10
CA TRP A 249 -9.55 -11.58 13.80
C TRP A 249 -10.48 -12.51 13.01
N VAL A 250 -11.15 -13.45 13.68
CA VAL A 250 -12.13 -14.34 13.03
C VAL A 250 -13.37 -13.56 12.59
N GLU A 251 -13.91 -12.69 13.45
CA GLU A 251 -15.09 -11.87 13.13
C GLU A 251 -14.86 -10.97 11.92
N HIS A 252 -13.65 -10.44 11.75
CA HIS A 252 -13.28 -9.61 10.62
C HIS A 252 -12.78 -10.41 9.39
N GLY A 253 -12.75 -11.74 9.44
CA GLY A 253 -12.28 -12.58 8.33
C GLY A 253 -10.78 -12.45 8.04
N TRP A 254 -9.96 -12.28 9.07
CA TRP A 254 -8.52 -12.13 8.89
C TRP A 254 -7.78 -13.45 8.75
N ILE A 255 -8.37 -14.57 9.16
CA ILE A 255 -7.72 -15.88 9.20
C ILE A 255 -8.30 -16.77 8.10
N THR A 256 -7.42 -17.38 7.30
CA THR A 256 -7.79 -18.26 6.18
C THR A 256 -7.42 -19.72 6.41
N ALA A 257 -6.59 -20.02 7.41
CA ALA A 257 -6.37 -21.39 7.88
C ALA A 257 -5.80 -21.42 9.29
N LEU A 258 -5.99 -22.56 9.93
CA LEU A 258 -5.34 -22.96 11.18
C LEU A 258 -4.37 -24.10 10.87
N GLU A 259 -3.19 -24.03 11.45
CA GLU A 259 -2.14 -25.03 11.28
C GLU A 259 -1.66 -25.50 12.66
N MET A 260 -1.07 -26.69 12.73
CA MET A 260 -0.45 -27.21 13.94
C MET A 260 1.06 -27.35 13.71
N SER A 261 1.83 -26.80 14.64
CA SER A 261 3.29 -26.95 14.73
C SER A 261 3.68 -28.30 15.33
#